data_AF-A0A368GER6-F1
#
_entry.id   AF-A0A368GER6-F1
#
_cell.length_a   1.000
_cell.length_b   1.000
_cell.length_c   1.000
_cell.angle_alpha   90.00
_cell.angle_beta   90.00
_cell.angle_gamma   90.00
#
_symmetry.space_group_name_H-M   'P 1'
#
loop_
_entity.id
_entity.type
_entity.pdbx_description
1 polymer ?
#
loop_
_entity_poly.entity_id
_entity_poly.type
_entity_poly.pdbx_seq_one_letter_code
_entity_poly.pdbx_strand_id
1 'polypeptide(L)'
;MPTTRSGASTTTILPGADAQPPDTNSDDSVKPLTLSLADLDDSAVVQGRDAKLLRDATAMAIAQVWNDTRATTSQLAKKINEGNSSLTEKLNESFVAVGNRLDSLPMVAMLGQDTQSPKPIRGCSSRSGYAASKI
;
A
#
# COMPACT_ATOMS: atom_id res chain seq x y z
N MET A 1 -27.22 26.13 13.04
CA MET A 1 -26.79 25.66 14.38
C MET A 1 -28.05 25.27 15.13
N PRO A 2 -28.25 23.97 15.41
CA PRO A 2 -27.72 23.38 16.65
C PRO A 2 -27.08 21.99 16.46
N THR A 3 -26.28 21.60 17.46
CA THR A 3 -25.60 20.30 17.62
C THR A 3 -26.36 19.45 18.65
N THR A 4 -26.52 18.14 18.40
CA THR A 4 -26.72 17.08 19.43
C THR A 4 -26.00 15.83 18.88
N ARG A 5 -24.94 15.27 19.48
CA ARG A 5 -24.67 14.66 20.81
C ARG A 5 -25.25 13.25 21.00
N SER A 6 -24.33 12.27 20.90
CA SER A 6 -24.21 10.96 21.57
C SER A 6 -25.20 9.82 21.32
N GLY A 7 -24.61 8.62 21.18
CA GLY A 7 -25.19 7.32 21.56
C GLY A 7 -24.50 6.13 20.89
N ALA A 8 -23.26 5.79 21.28
CA ALA A 8 -22.89 4.54 21.99
C ALA A 8 -22.95 3.26 21.12
N SER A 9 -21.81 2.76 20.66
CA SER A 9 -20.98 1.74 21.34
C SER A 9 -21.14 0.38 20.66
N THR A 10 -20.17 -0.02 19.85
CA THR A 10 -19.91 -1.44 19.61
C THR A 10 -18.43 -1.63 19.34
N THR A 11 -17.78 -2.28 20.29
CA THR A 11 -16.49 -2.94 20.17
C THR A 11 -16.44 -3.74 18.87
N THR A 12 -15.70 -3.22 17.90
CA THR A 12 -15.14 -4.04 16.82
C THR A 12 -13.67 -3.69 16.78
N ILE A 13 -12.85 -4.57 17.36
CA ILE A 13 -11.41 -4.57 17.17
C ILE A 13 -11.18 -4.90 15.69
N LEU A 14 -11.17 -3.87 14.85
CA LEU A 14 -10.54 -3.95 13.55
C LEU A 14 -9.04 -3.74 13.81
N PRO A 15 -8.13 -4.53 13.23
CA PRO A 15 -6.74 -4.13 13.12
C PRO A 15 -6.68 -3.07 12.02
N GLY A 16 -7.25 -1.89 12.33
CA GLY A 16 -6.94 -0.68 11.61
C GLY A 16 -5.46 -0.46 11.80
N ALA A 17 -4.74 -0.27 10.69
CA ALA A 17 -3.40 0.27 10.70
C ALA A 17 -3.46 1.65 11.35
N ASP A 18 -3.46 1.69 12.68
CA ASP A 18 -3.00 2.83 13.42
C ASP A 18 -1.56 2.99 12.97
N ALA A 19 -1.35 3.94 12.06
CA ALA A 19 -0.08 4.61 11.98
C ALA A 19 0.08 5.32 13.32
N GLN A 20 0.39 4.55 14.37
CA GLN A 20 0.88 5.08 15.61
C GLN A 20 2.06 5.95 15.17
N PRO A 21 1.99 7.28 15.35
CA PRO A 21 3.15 8.10 15.12
C PRO A 21 4.26 7.43 15.92
N PRO A 22 5.46 7.23 15.35
CA PRO A 22 6.54 6.72 16.17
C PRO A 22 6.55 7.60 17.42
N ASP A 23 6.53 6.96 18.59
CA ASP A 23 6.88 7.61 19.85
C ASP A 23 8.37 7.96 19.74
N THR A 24 8.72 8.80 18.76
CA THR A 24 9.99 9.48 18.72
C THR A 24 9.92 10.34 19.96
N ASN A 25 10.68 9.93 20.97
CA ASN A 25 11.16 10.76 22.06
C ASN A 25 11.92 11.94 21.43
N SER A 26 11.19 12.79 20.70
CA SER A 26 11.68 13.90 19.90
C SER A 26 12.34 14.91 20.83
N ASP A 27 11.91 14.90 22.08
CA ASP A 27 12.54 15.57 23.21
C ASP A 27 14.03 15.23 23.32
N ASP A 28 14.46 13.99 23.12
CA ASP A 28 15.87 13.63 23.26
C ASP A 28 16.72 14.17 22.11
N SER A 29 16.18 14.15 20.88
CA SER A 29 16.88 14.64 19.68
C SER A 29 17.07 16.16 19.68
N VAL A 30 16.20 16.92 20.37
CA VAL A 30 16.31 18.39 20.49
C VAL A 30 16.76 18.87 21.87
N LYS A 31 17.02 17.99 22.82
CA LYS A 31 17.53 18.34 24.17
C LYS A 31 18.79 19.23 24.15
N PRO A 32 19.82 18.94 23.34
CA PRO A 32 21.02 19.79 23.28
C PRO A 32 20.68 21.20 22.78
N LEU A 33 19.72 21.29 21.85
CA LEU A 33 19.20 22.56 21.36
C LEU A 33 18.45 23.32 22.43
N THR A 34 17.48 22.69 23.10
CA THR A 34 16.66 23.36 24.12
C THR A 34 17.50 23.86 25.28
N LEU A 35 18.53 23.11 25.68
CA LEU A 35 19.52 23.56 26.66
C LEU A 35 20.33 24.76 26.16
N SER A 36 20.80 24.74 24.91
CA SER A 36 21.54 25.87 24.34
C SER A 36 20.69 27.12 24.16
N LEU A 37 19.37 26.98 23.92
CA LEU A 37 18.44 28.12 23.90
C LEU A 37 18.13 28.63 25.29
N ALA A 38 18.04 27.76 26.31
CA ALA A 38 17.74 28.16 27.68
C ALA A 38 18.85 29.00 28.34
N ASP A 39 20.09 28.86 27.87
CA ASP A 39 21.26 29.60 28.37
C ASP A 39 21.41 31.00 27.73
N LEU A 40 20.64 31.29 26.67
CA LEU A 40 20.67 32.57 25.96
C LEU A 40 19.62 33.53 26.53
N ASP A 41 20.05 34.72 26.94
CA ASP A 41 19.16 35.83 27.30
C ASP A 41 18.82 36.67 26.07
N ASP A 42 17.53 36.83 25.77
CA ASP A 42 17.00 37.59 24.63
C ASP A 42 17.42 39.06 24.63
N SER A 43 17.74 39.62 25.80
CA SER A 43 18.10 41.03 25.97
C SER A 43 19.62 41.28 25.95
N ALA A 44 20.42 40.21 25.99
CA ALA A 44 21.87 40.28 26.05
C ALA A 44 22.50 40.33 24.65
N VAL A 45 23.68 40.96 24.55
CA VAL A 45 24.49 40.90 23.34
C VAL A 45 25.06 39.48 23.20
N VAL A 46 24.62 38.75 22.18
CA VAL A 46 25.07 37.38 21.90
C VAL A 46 26.59 37.35 21.71
N GLN A 47 27.28 36.55 22.53
CA GLN A 47 28.70 36.33 22.35
C GLN A 47 28.93 35.33 21.22
N GLY A 48 30.04 35.48 20.48
CA GLY A 48 30.38 34.55 19.38
C GLY A 48 30.49 33.09 19.82
N ARG A 49 30.79 32.85 21.10
CA ARG A 49 30.79 31.50 21.70
C ARG A 49 29.39 30.91 21.75
N ASP A 50 28.41 31.67 22.22
CA ASP A 50 27.05 31.19 22.42
C ASP A 50 26.35 30.97 21.07
N ALA A 51 26.60 31.87 20.11
CA ALA A 51 26.18 31.69 18.72
C ALA A 51 26.74 30.40 18.09
N LYS A 52 28.00 30.05 18.40
CA LYS A 52 28.62 28.81 17.94
C LYS A 52 27.97 27.59 18.59
N LEU A 53 27.74 27.61 19.89
CA LEU A 53 27.09 26.52 20.62
C LEU A 53 25.68 26.26 20.08
N LEU A 54 24.90 27.33 19.88
CA LEU A 54 23.56 27.24 19.30
C LEU A 54 23.59 26.63 17.90
N ARG A 55 24.51 27.08 17.04
CA ARG A 55 24.67 26.53 15.69
C ARG A 55 25.02 25.05 15.71
N ASP A 56 25.99 24.67 16.53
CA ASP A 56 26.47 23.29 16.59
C ASP A 56 25.37 22.36 17.18
N ALA A 57 24.66 22.81 18.21
CA ALA A 57 23.48 22.11 18.74
C ALA A 57 22.37 21.99 17.68
N THR A 58 22.13 23.04 16.88
CA THR A 58 21.15 23.02 15.79
C THR A 58 21.51 22.00 14.73
N ALA A 59 22.77 21.99 14.30
CA ALA A 59 23.26 21.03 13.32
C ALA A 59 23.12 19.59 13.83
N MET A 60 23.41 19.34 15.10
CA MET A 60 23.24 18.02 15.72
C MET A 60 21.78 17.58 15.75
N ALA A 61 20.86 18.45 16.17
CA ALA A 61 19.44 18.10 16.24
C ALA A 61 18.82 17.83 14.87
N ILE A 62 19.17 18.64 13.85
CA ILE A 62 18.73 18.40 12.47
C ILE A 62 19.25 17.05 11.97
N ALA A 63 20.54 16.75 12.21
CA ALA A 63 21.13 15.49 11.81
C ALA A 63 20.45 14.30 12.50
N GLN A 64 20.13 14.43 13.79
CA GLN A 64 19.46 13.39 14.56
C GLN A 64 18.04 13.14 14.04
N VAL A 65 17.24 14.19 13.89
CA VAL A 65 15.86 14.10 13.35
C VAL A 65 15.86 13.52 11.94
N TRP A 66 16.84 13.89 11.10
CA TRP A 66 16.98 13.30 9.77
C TRP A 66 17.23 11.79 9.82
N ASN A 67 18.15 11.35 10.68
CA ASN A 67 18.45 9.93 10.85
C ASN A 67 17.24 9.15 11.39
N ASP A 68 16.55 9.70 12.38
CA ASP A 68 15.35 9.10 12.97
C ASP A 68 14.23 8.99 11.93
N THR A 69 13.99 10.06 11.17
CA THR A 69 12.98 10.08 10.09
C THR A 69 13.33 9.07 8.99
N ARG A 70 14.61 8.97 8.64
CA ARG A 70 15.09 7.99 7.64
C ARG A 70 14.91 6.56 8.13
N ALA A 71 15.25 6.28 9.39
CA ALA A 71 15.11 4.95 9.99
C ALA A 71 13.64 4.53 10.09
N THR A 72 12.77 5.40 10.59
CA THR A 72 11.32 5.16 10.69
C THR A 72 10.68 4.92 9.32
N THR A 73 11.04 5.75 8.32
CA THR A 73 10.57 5.56 6.94
C THR A 73 11.04 4.23 6.35
N SER A 74 12.30 3.86 6.58
CA SER A 74 12.83 2.56 6.12
C SER A 74 12.11 1.38 6.79
N GLN A 75 11.83 1.49 8.09
CA GLN A 75 11.09 0.47 8.82
C GLN A 75 9.64 0.34 8.33
N LEU A 76 8.98 1.46 8.03
CA LEU A 76 7.64 1.46 7.44
C LEU A 76 7.64 0.77 6.08
N ALA A 77 8.59 1.12 5.20
CA ALA A 77 8.72 0.49 3.89
C ALA A 77 8.93 -1.03 4.01
N LYS A 78 9.75 -1.47 4.98
CA LYS A 78 9.95 -2.89 5.28
C LYS A 78 8.64 -3.57 5.69
N LYS A 79 7.88 -2.98 6.63
CA LYS A 79 6.59 -3.53 7.07
C LYS A 79 5.58 -3.64 5.93
N ILE A 80 5.54 -2.66 5.02
CA ILE A 80 4.66 -2.72 3.83
C ILE A 80 5.06 -3.88 2.93
N ASN A 81 6.35 -4.03 2.65
CA ASN A 81 6.83 -5.12 1.80
C ASN A 81 6.54 -6.50 2.41
N GLU A 82 6.81 -6.68 3.70
CA GLU A 82 6.47 -7.91 4.43
C GLU A 82 4.97 -8.19 4.41
N GLY A 83 4.14 -7.16 4.63
CA GLY A 83 2.68 -7.27 4.56
C GLY A 83 2.19 -7.68 3.17
N ASN A 84 2.74 -7.09 2.11
CA ASN A 84 2.42 -7.44 0.73
C ASN A 84 2.81 -8.89 0.42
N SER A 85 4.01 -9.33 0.81
CA SER A 85 4.46 -10.71 0.64
C SER A 85 3.53 -11.69 1.35
N SER A 86 3.16 -11.42 2.60
CA SER A 86 2.24 -12.27 3.37
C SER A 86 0.83 -12.31 2.76
N LEU A 87 0.34 -11.19 2.24
CA LEU A 87 -0.95 -11.14 1.56
C LEU A 87 -0.94 -11.96 0.27
N THR A 88 0.10 -11.81 -0.55
CA THR A 88 0.25 -12.59 -1.79
C THR A 88 0.32 -14.09 -1.51
N GLU A 89 1.05 -14.51 -0.48
CA GLU A 89 1.11 -15.90 -0.05
C GLU A 89 -0.29 -16.45 0.32
N LYS A 90 -1.02 -15.73 1.18
CA LYS A 90 -2.38 -16.12 1.59
C LYS A 90 -3.36 -16.16 0.43
N LEU A 91 -3.27 -15.23 -0.51
CA LEU A 91 -4.08 -15.25 -1.72
C LEU A 91 -3.77 -16.47 -2.57
N ASN A 92 -2.49 -16.79 -2.76
CA ASN A 92 -2.07 -17.97 -3.49
C ASN A 92 -2.59 -19.27 -2.83
N GLU A 93 -2.46 -19.41 -1.52
CA GLU A 93 -3.02 -20.53 -0.76
C GLU A 93 -4.54 -20.64 -0.95
N SER A 94 -5.26 -19.52 -0.91
CA SER A 94 -6.70 -19.47 -1.14
C SER A 94 -7.07 -19.94 -2.55
N PHE A 95 -6.34 -19.50 -3.59
CA PHE A 95 -6.58 -19.94 -4.96
C PHE A 95 -6.29 -21.43 -5.15
N VAL A 96 -5.23 -21.96 -4.54
CA VAL A 96 -4.94 -23.40 -4.54
C VAL A 96 -6.07 -24.16 -3.86
N ALA A 97 -6.56 -23.70 -2.71
CA ALA A 97 -7.68 -24.33 -2.01
C ALA A 97 -8.97 -24.33 -2.85
N VAL A 98 -9.26 -23.23 -3.56
CA VAL A 98 -10.39 -23.16 -4.48
C VAL A 98 -10.20 -24.10 -5.68
N GLY A 99 -9.01 -24.15 -6.27
CA GLY A 99 -8.66 -25.07 -7.35
C GLY A 99 -8.89 -26.53 -6.94
N ASN A 100 -8.35 -26.94 -5.80
CA ASN A 100 -8.56 -28.27 -5.24
C ASN A 100 -10.05 -28.57 -5.01
N ARG A 101 -10.83 -27.58 -4.58
CA ARG A 101 -12.27 -27.73 -4.40
C ARG A 101 -12.98 -27.92 -5.74
N LEU A 102 -12.59 -27.19 -6.79
CA LEU A 102 -13.15 -27.37 -8.14
C LEU A 102 -12.78 -28.73 -8.72
N ASP A 103 -11.55 -29.19 -8.55
CA ASP A 103 -11.10 -30.51 -9.00
C ASP A 103 -11.81 -31.66 -8.26
N SER A 104 -12.26 -31.40 -7.02
CA SER A 104 -13.05 -32.36 -6.25
C SER A 104 -14.53 -32.41 -6.64
N LEU A 105 -15.01 -31.48 -7.48
CA LEU A 105 -16.39 -31.52 -7.96
C LEU A 105 -16.55 -32.72 -8.92
N PRO A 106 -17.63 -33.51 -8.78
CA PRO A 106 -17.86 -34.63 -9.67
C PRO A 106 -18.04 -34.13 -11.11
N MET A 107 -17.28 -34.71 -12.03
CA MET A 107 -17.46 -34.48 -13.46
C MET A 107 -18.84 -34.98 -13.86
N VAL A 108 -19.78 -34.05 -14.06
CA VAL A 108 -21.10 -34.40 -14.59
C VAL A 108 -20.90 -34.79 -16.05
N ALA A 109 -21.10 -36.08 -16.37
CA ALA A 109 -21.19 -36.51 -17.74
C ALA A 109 -22.35 -35.75 -18.39
N MET A 110 -22.03 -34.82 -19.29
CA MET A 110 -23.01 -34.24 -20.19
C MET A 110 -23.46 -35.40 -21.08
N LEU A 111 -24.56 -36.06 -20.71
CA LEU A 111 -25.25 -36.98 -21.60
C LEU A 111 -25.53 -36.17 -22.86
N GLY A 112 -24.88 -36.53 -23.96
CA GLY A 112 -24.94 -35.80 -25.21
C GLY A 112 -26.37 -35.47 -25.54
N GLN A 113 -26.72 -34.18 -25.44
CA GLN A 113 -27.74 -33.69 -26.34
C GLN A 113 -27.06 -33.79 -27.70
N ASP A 114 -27.44 -34.80 -28.47
CA ASP A 114 -27.38 -34.77 -29.92
C ASP A 114 -28.18 -33.55 -30.39
N THR A 115 -27.63 -32.34 -30.18
CA THR A 115 -28.03 -31.17 -30.93
C THR A 115 -27.41 -31.36 -32.29
N GLN A 116 -28.16 -32.07 -33.13
CA GLN A 116 -28.19 -31.96 -34.57
C GLN A 116 -27.61 -30.61 -34.99
N SER A 117 -26.39 -30.63 -35.53
CA SER A 117 -25.78 -29.48 -36.18
C SER A 117 -26.81 -28.87 -37.14
N PRO A 118 -27.13 -27.56 -37.07
CA PRO A 118 -27.95 -26.95 -38.10
C PRO A 118 -27.19 -27.09 -39.41
N LYS A 119 -27.70 -27.94 -40.30
CA LYS A 119 -27.17 -28.05 -41.67
C LYS A 119 -27.26 -26.65 -42.28
N PRO A 120 -26.16 -26.06 -42.75
CA PRO A 120 -26.27 -24.84 -43.53
C PRO A 120 -27.09 -25.16 -44.79
N ILE A 121 -28.16 -24.40 -45.00
CA ILE A 121 -28.97 -24.46 -46.22
C ILE A 121 -28.04 -24.14 -47.38
N ARG A 122 -27.70 -25.15 -48.16
CA ARG A 122 -26.93 -25.02 -49.40
C ARG A 122 -27.84 -24.36 -50.43
N GLY A 123 -27.78 -23.03 -50.49
CA GLY A 123 -28.41 -22.25 -51.54
C GLY A 123 -27.76 -22.58 -52.88
N CYS A 124 -28.47 -23.35 -53.70
CA CYS A 124 -28.18 -23.44 -55.12
C CYS A 124 -28.53 -22.10 -55.78
N SER A 125 -27.53 -21.39 -56.28
CA SER A 125 -27.70 -20.42 -57.36
C SER A 125 -26.56 -20.59 -58.37
N SER A 126 -26.98 -21.00 -59.56
CA SER A 126 -26.18 -21.35 -60.73
C SER A 126 -25.64 -20.13 -61.49
N ARG A 127 -24.58 -20.37 -62.29
CA ARG A 127 -24.11 -19.62 -63.48
C ARG A 127 -23.46 -18.25 -63.21
N SER A 128 -22.39 -17.82 -63.87
CA SER A 128 -21.99 -17.96 -65.28
C SER A 128 -20.48 -17.62 -65.46
N GLY A 129 -19.84 -18.08 -66.56
CA GLY A 129 -18.41 -17.94 -66.91
C GLY A 129 -17.88 -16.49 -67.04
N TYR A 130 -16.60 -16.20 -67.31
CA TYR A 130 -15.64 -16.71 -68.31
C TYR A 130 -14.19 -16.44 -67.82
N ALA A 131 -13.27 -17.42 -67.91
CA ALA A 131 -12.07 -17.50 -68.80
C ALA A 131 -11.00 -16.38 -68.73
N ALA A 132 -9.74 -16.81 -68.46
CA ALA A 132 -8.42 -16.34 -68.99
C ALA A 132 -8.02 -14.85 -68.85
N SER A 133 -6.77 -14.40 -68.64
CA SER A 133 -5.41 -14.95 -68.73
C SER A 133 -4.44 -14.03 -67.98
N LYS A 134 -3.21 -14.51 -67.73
CA LYS A 134 -2.04 -13.77 -67.24
C LYS A 134 -1.50 -12.77 -68.28
N ILE A 135 -0.98 -11.64 -67.75
CA ILE A 135 -0.03 -10.63 -68.30
C ILE A 135 -0.52 -9.87 -69.55
#